data_AF-A0A9P3CCD9-F1
#
_entry.id   AF-A0A9P3CCD9-F1
#
_cell.length_a   1.000
_cell.length_b   1.000
_cell.length_c   1.000
_cell.angle_alpha   90.00
_cell.angle_beta   90.00
_cell.angle_gamma   90.00
#
_symmetry.space_group_name_H-M   'P 1'
#
loop_
_entity.id
_entity.type
_entity.pdbx_description
1 polymer ?
#
loop_
_entity_poly.entity_id
_entity_poly.type
_entity_poly.pdbx_seq_one_letter_code
_entity_poly.pdbx_strand_id
1 'polypeptide(L)'
;MGWEHAVIVTIAVLILYSISLLAAATFWYEFYYDVVKQGRYTWKIRELHEQYGPIVRINPYEVHINDPDYYNEIYTGPSKR
;
A
#
# COMPACT_ATOMS: atom_id res chain seq x y z
N MET A 1 -32.34 15.14 19.17
CA MET A 1 -31.36 15.27 18.07
C MET A 1 -29.95 15.33 18.68
N GLY A 2 -29.33 14.19 19.01
CA GLY A 2 -28.05 14.22 19.75
C GLY A 2 -27.31 12.88 19.87
N TRP A 3 -28.01 11.77 19.65
CA TRP A 3 -27.47 10.41 19.74
C TRP A 3 -26.94 9.94 18.38
N GLU A 4 -27.48 10.47 17.28
CA GLU A 4 -27.02 10.15 15.92
C GLU A 4 -25.61 10.67 15.66
N HIS A 5 -25.28 11.88 16.13
CA HIS A 5 -23.91 12.41 16.05
C HIS A 5 -22.93 11.63 16.93
N ALA A 6 -23.35 11.20 18.12
CA ALA A 6 -22.50 10.39 19.00
C ALA A 6 -22.19 9.03 18.37
N VAL A 7 -23.20 8.37 17.77
CA VAL A 7 -23.01 7.10 17.05
C VAL A 7 -22.09 7.28 15.84
N ILE A 8 -22.26 8.34 15.05
CA ILE A 8 -21.40 8.63 13.90
C ILE A 8 -19.95 8.88 14.34
N VAL A 9 -19.73 9.65 15.41
CA VAL A 9 -18.38 9.92 15.94
C VAL A 9 -17.73 8.65 16.47
N THR A 10 -18.45 7.80 17.21
CA THR A 10 -17.92 6.53 17.70
C THR A 10 -17.57 5.57 16.57
N ILE A 11 -18.43 5.46 15.54
CA ILE A 11 -18.16 4.63 14.36
C ILE A 11 -16.94 5.17 13.58
N ALA A 12 -16.84 6.49 13.38
CA ALA A 12 -15.71 7.11 12.70
C ALA A 12 -14.39 6.87 13.44
N VAL A 13 -14.37 6.98 14.77
CA VAL A 13 -13.18 6.70 15.59
C VAL A 13 -12.77 5.23 15.51
N LEU A 14 -13.72 4.29 15.56
CA LEU A 14 -13.43 2.86 15.42
C LEU A 14 -12.89 2.50 14.02
N ILE A 15 -13.46 3.10 12.97
CA ILE A 15 -12.99 2.92 11.59
C ILE A 15 -11.57 3.49 11.44
N LEU A 16 -11.30 4.70 11.93
CA LEU A 16 -9.97 5.32 11.93
C LEU A 16 -8.93 4.48 12.69
N TYR A 17 -9.30 3.92 13.85
CA TYR A 17 -8.39 3.10 14.65
C TYR A 17 -8.04 1.78 13.96
N SER A 18 -9.03 1.15 13.30
CA SER A 18 -8.82 -0.07 12.52
C SER A 18 -7.92 0.20 11.30
N ILE A 19 -8.20 1.26 10.54
CA ILE A 19 -7.40 1.62 9.34
C ILE A 19 -5.95 1.94 9.71
N SER A 20 -5.70 2.66 10.81
CA SER A 20 -4.34 2.96 11.28
C SER A 20 -3.57 1.72 11.71
N LEU A 21 -4.22 0.74 12.33
CA LEU A 21 -3.58 -0.53 12.69
C LEU A 21 -3.16 -1.34 11.45
N LEU A 22 -4.01 -1.39 10.43
CA LEU A 22 -3.70 -2.07 9.17
C LEU A 22 -2.59 -1.33 8.39
N ALA A 23 -2.66 0.00 8.34
CA ALA A 23 -1.63 0.83 7.71
C ALA A 23 -0.28 0.71 8.43
N ALA A 24 -0.28 0.73 9.77
CA ALA A 24 0.92 0.50 10.56
C ALA A 24 1.49 -0.89 10.27
N ALA A 25 0.68 -1.95 10.26
CA ALA A 25 1.13 -3.31 9.98
C ALA A 25 1.82 -3.44 8.60
N THR A 26 1.33 -2.71 7.59
CA THR A 26 1.98 -2.68 6.26
C THR A 26 3.31 -1.92 6.25
N PHE A 27 3.44 -0.81 6.98
CA PHE A 27 4.72 -0.12 7.13
C PHE A 27 5.74 -0.89 7.97
N TRP A 28 5.28 -1.65 8.97
CA TRP A 28 6.14 -2.53 9.78
C TRP A 28 6.81 -3.62 8.92
N TYR A 29 6.17 -4.04 7.83
CA TYR A 29 6.76 -5.02 6.90
C TYR A 29 7.99 -4.43 6.21
N GLU A 30 7.87 -3.24 5.63
CA GLU A 30 8.98 -2.50 5.02
C GLU A 30 10.09 -2.20 6.04
N PHE A 31 9.72 -1.65 7.20
CA PHE A 31 10.66 -1.34 8.28
C PHE A 31 11.44 -2.57 8.77
N TYR A 32 10.81 -3.74 8.84
CA TYR A 32 11.48 -4.98 9.23
C TYR A 32 12.57 -5.37 8.22
N TYR A 33 12.28 -5.31 6.92
CA TYR A 33 13.27 -5.67 5.90
C TYR A 33 14.36 -4.61 5.72
N ASP A 34 14.06 -3.35 5.96
CA ASP A 34 15.05 -2.27 5.86
C ASP A 34 15.94 -2.15 7.10
N VAL A 35 15.36 -2.10 8.30
CA VAL A 35 16.14 -1.89 9.52
C VAL A 35 16.72 -3.19 10.06
N VAL A 36 15.92 -4.26 10.11
CA VAL A 36 16.36 -5.54 10.72
C VAL A 36 17.12 -6.41 9.73
N LYS A 37 16.75 -6.39 8.43
CA LYS A 37 17.41 -7.20 7.39
C LYS A 37 18.46 -6.45 6.56
N GLN A 38 18.85 -5.24 6.98
CA GLN A 38 19.91 -4.41 6.37
C GLN A 38 19.57 -3.96 4.94
N GLY A 39 18.43 -3.30 4.73
CA GLY A 39 18.06 -2.73 3.43
C GLY A 39 17.77 -3.79 2.37
N ARG A 40 17.34 -4.99 2.76
CA ARG A 40 17.10 -6.10 1.82
C ARG A 40 15.69 -6.13 1.26
N TYR A 41 14.92 -5.05 1.44
CA TYR A 41 13.55 -4.98 0.98
C TYR A 41 13.43 -5.09 -0.54
N THR A 42 14.35 -4.47 -1.31
CA THR A 42 14.39 -4.58 -2.79
C THR A 42 14.49 -6.02 -3.29
N TRP A 43 15.28 -6.86 -2.60
CA TRP A 43 15.40 -8.29 -2.95
C TRP A 43 14.10 -9.04 -2.65
N LYS A 44 13.42 -8.68 -1.56
CA LYS A 44 12.13 -9.26 -1.21
C LYS A 44 11.05 -8.87 -2.21
N ILE A 45 11.03 -7.63 -2.67
CA ILE A 45 10.12 -7.16 -3.73
C ILE A 45 10.35 -7.96 -5.02
N ARG A 46 11.61 -8.25 -5.38
CA ARG A 46 11.94 -9.10 -6.54
C ARG A 46 11.36 -10.52 -6.38
N GLU A 47 11.51 -11.15 -5.21
CA GLU A 47 10.88 -12.46 -4.93
C GLU A 47 9.34 -12.40 -5.02
N LEU A 48 8.74 -11.30 -4.55
CA LEU A 48 7.29 -11.13 -4.64
C LEU A 48 6.83 -11.01 -6.09
N HIS A 49 7.60 -10.35 -6.96
CA HIS A 49 7.32 -10.32 -8.38
C HIS A 49 7.45 -11.69 -9.05
N GLU A 50 8.42 -12.51 -8.63
CA GLU A 50 8.54 -13.90 -9.10
C GLU A 50 7.33 -14.75 -8.69
N GLN A 51 6.75 -14.49 -7.51
CA GLN A 51 5.64 -15.29 -6.98
C GLN A 51 4.25 -14.82 -7.45
N TYR A 52 3.99 -13.51 -7.46
CA TYR A 52 2.67 -12.93 -7.71
C TYR A 52 2.54 -12.26 -9.08
N GLY A 53 3.65 -12.10 -9.79
CA GLY A 53 3.69 -11.54 -11.13
C GLY A 53 4.14 -10.08 -11.19
N PRO A 54 3.99 -9.43 -12.35
CA PRO A 54 4.61 -8.14 -12.65
C PRO A 54 4.10 -6.97 -11.80
N ILE A 55 2.94 -7.09 -11.15
CA ILE A 55 2.31 -6.01 -10.38
C ILE A 55 2.09 -6.50 -8.95
N VAL A 56 2.78 -5.88 -7.99
CA VAL A 56 2.71 -6.24 -6.57
C VAL A 56 2.41 -5.01 -5.73
N ARG A 57 1.40 -5.08 -4.88
CA ARG A 57 1.08 -4.01 -3.92
C ARG A 57 1.88 -4.22 -2.64
N ILE A 58 2.90 -3.40 -2.44
CA ILE A 58 3.82 -3.50 -1.29
C ILE A 58 3.33 -2.72 -0.07
N ASN A 59 2.56 -1.65 -0.28
CA ASN A 59 1.95 -0.83 0.76
C ASN A 59 0.56 -0.36 0.27
N PRO A 60 -0.43 -0.10 1.15
CA PRO A 60 -1.67 0.56 0.76
C PRO A 60 -1.47 1.79 -0.14
N TYR A 61 -0.37 2.53 0.04
CA TYR A 61 -0.05 3.72 -0.76
C TYR A 61 0.91 3.47 -1.93
N GLU A 62 1.50 2.28 -2.06
CA GLU A 62 2.55 2.00 -3.03
C GLU A 62 2.35 0.66 -3.74
N VAL A 63 2.42 0.71 -5.07
CA VAL A 63 2.39 -0.45 -5.95
C VAL A 63 3.70 -0.49 -6.72
N HIS A 64 4.37 -1.64 -6.67
CA HIS A 64 5.56 -1.90 -7.43
C HIS A 64 5.20 -2.64 -8.71
N ILE A 65 5.74 -2.16 -9.83
CA ILE A 65 5.49 -2.70 -11.16
C ILE A 65 6.83 -3.02 -11.80
N ASN A 66 6.99 -4.27 -12.20
CA ASN A 66 8.19 -4.79 -12.85
C ASN A 66 7.82 -5.33 -14.24
N ASP A 67 7.22 -4.46 -15.06
CA ASP A 67 6.81 -4.75 -16.42
C ASP A 67 7.16 -3.57 -17.33
N PRO A 68 8.09 -3.74 -18.29
CA PRO A 68 8.47 -2.69 -19.22
C PRO A 68 7.36 -2.33 -20.21
N ASP A 69 6.43 -3.25 -20.52
CA ASP A 69 5.33 -2.99 -21.45
C ASP A 69 4.22 -2.17 -20.77
N TYR A 70 4.02 -2.38 -19.46
CA TYR A 70 3.05 -1.66 -18.64
C TYR A 70 3.44 -0.19 -18.37
N TYR A 71 4.71 0.17 -18.61
CA TYR A 71 5.18 1.55 -18.50
C TYR A 71 4.40 2.50 -19.42
N ASN A 72 4.10 2.05 -20.64
CA ASN A 72 3.39 2.87 -21.63
C ASN A 72 1.94 3.13 -21.22
N GLU A 73 1.27 2.20 -20.53
CA GLU A 73 -0.14 2.34 -20.12
C GLU A 73 -0.31 3.34 -18.96
N ILE A 74 0.63 3.34 -18.00
CA ILE A 74 0.59 4.27 -16.86
C ILE A 74 1.08 5.67 -17.25
N TYR A 75 2.10 5.75 -18.10
CA TYR A 75 2.69 7.03 -18.53
C TYR A 75 2.09 7.61 -19.82
N THR A 76 1.10 6.97 -20.44
CA THR A 76 0.17 7.67 -21.33
C THR A 76 -0.68 8.63 -20.50
N GLY A 77 -0.11 9.80 -20.20
CA GLY A 77 -0.90 10.97 -19.78
C GLY A 77 -2.01 11.25 -20.80
N PRO A 78 -3.04 12.03 -20.44
CA PRO A 78 -4.17 12.28 -21.33
C PRO A 78 -3.64 12.87 -22.65
N SER A 79 -3.53 12.01 -23.67
CA SER A 79 -3.19 12.44 -25.01
C SER A 79 -4.44 13.09 -25.58
N LYS A 80 -4.48 14.41 -25.35
CA LYS A 80 -5.02 15.45 -26.23
C LYS A 80 -6.25 15.03 -27.05
N ARG A 81 -7.42 15.52 -26.64
CA ARG A 81 -8.50 15.83 -27.60
C ARG A 81 -8.84 17.31 -27.50
#